data_AF-A0A175RG83-F1
#
_entry.id   AF-A0A175RG83-F1
#
_cell.length_a   1.000
_cell.length_b   1.000
_cell.length_c   1.000
_cell.angle_alpha   90.00
_cell.angle_beta   90.00
_cell.angle_gamma   90.00
#
_symmetry.space_group_name_H-M   'P 1'
#
loop_
_entity.id
_entity.type
_entity.pdbx_description
1 polymer ?
#
loop_
_entity_poly.entity_id
_entity_poly.type
_entity_poly.pdbx_seq_one_letter_code
_entity_poly.pdbx_strand_id
1 'polypeptide(L)'
;LRGGMPFGTQYGHDPLPTERRAADGWRAVAPSIDVLIGSAVDEAAMFVRAVPALAAVTRIRPLRSLVRWWLVRPLSEVIYGRDVRRFRDRHRAAGGRATSYRLLRGATARPTGAVHMSDLPMLLGGRAAWAGSAFVPEQDWAVVDERGRRIRKVWADFARTGRVEDPDDETIAFDRG
;
A
#
# COMPACT_ATOMS: atom_id res chain seq x y z
N LEU A 1 9.31 6.54 15.53
CA LEU A 1 7.92 6.73 15.03
C LEU A 1 6.98 6.66 16.23
N ARG A 2 6.44 7.79 16.70
CA ARG A 2 5.28 7.76 17.61
C ARG A 2 4.07 7.50 16.72
N GLY A 3 3.64 6.24 16.61
CA GLY A 3 2.64 5.77 15.64
C GLY A 3 1.22 6.32 15.84
N GLY A 4 1.03 7.38 16.64
CA GLY A 4 -0.28 7.96 16.97
C GLY A 4 -1.23 7.02 17.72
N MET A 5 -0.87 5.75 17.88
CA MET A 5 -1.67 4.73 18.56
C MET A 5 -1.22 4.59 20.02
N PRO A 6 -2.16 4.45 20.97
CA PRO A 6 -1.85 4.32 22.39
C PRO A 6 -1.14 3.00 22.75
N PHE A 7 -1.27 1.97 21.89
CA PHE A 7 -0.62 0.67 22.05
C PHE A 7 0.06 0.27 20.73
N GLY A 8 1.26 -0.29 20.81
CA GLY A 8 2.04 -0.70 19.64
C GLY A 8 3.32 -1.44 20.01
N THR A 9 4.17 -1.72 19.01
CA THR A 9 5.44 -2.42 19.21
C THR A 9 6.35 -1.68 20.19
N GLN A 10 6.84 -2.37 21.21
CA GLN A 10 7.76 -1.84 22.19
C GLN A 10 9.20 -2.23 21.84
N TYR A 11 9.99 -1.26 21.37
CA TYR A 11 11.41 -1.46 21.09
C TYR A 11 12.23 -1.56 22.38
N GLY A 12 13.37 -2.26 22.33
CA GLY A 12 14.28 -2.42 23.46
C GLY A 12 13.97 -3.61 24.37
N HIS A 13 12.99 -4.44 24.00
CA HIS A 13 12.64 -5.68 24.67
C HIS A 13 12.66 -6.81 23.66
N ASP A 14 13.13 -7.99 24.07
CA ASP A 14 13.14 -9.17 23.21
C ASP A 14 11.75 -9.44 22.59
N PRO A 15 11.66 -9.72 21.27
CA PRO A 15 12.75 -9.93 20.31
C PRO A 15 13.22 -8.65 19.57
N LEU A 16 12.70 -7.48 19.93
CA LEU A 16 12.97 -6.23 19.22
C LEU A 16 14.19 -5.48 19.78
N PRO A 17 15.12 -5.02 18.92
CA PRO A 17 16.23 -4.19 19.38
C PRO A 17 15.71 -2.84 19.88
N THR A 18 16.57 -2.04 20.51
CA THR A 18 16.27 -0.63 20.78
C THR A 18 15.93 0.11 19.47
N GLU A 19 15.04 1.11 19.48
CA GLU A 19 14.62 1.83 18.27
C GLU A 19 15.81 2.41 17.48
N ARG A 20 16.83 2.91 18.19
CA ARG A 20 18.09 3.42 17.58
C ARG A 20 18.84 2.38 16.76
N ARG A 21 18.73 1.10 17.10
CA ARG A 21 19.42 -0.03 16.44
C ARG A 21 18.54 -0.76 15.41
N ALA A 22 17.26 -0.40 15.28
CA ALA A 22 16.35 -1.05 14.34
C ALA A 22 16.87 -0.97 12.89
N ALA A 23 17.36 0.21 12.49
CA ALA A 23 17.93 0.41 11.16
C ALA A 23 19.17 -0.46 10.90
N ASP A 24 20.01 -0.68 11.91
CA ASP A 24 21.21 -1.50 11.79
C ASP A 24 20.84 -2.98 11.64
N GLY A 25 19.88 -3.45 12.44
CA GLY A 25 19.32 -4.79 12.29
C GLY A 25 18.76 -5.03 10.90
N TRP A 26 17.98 -4.08 10.36
CA TRP A 26 17.46 -4.18 9.01
C TRP A 26 18.54 -4.14 7.93
N ARG A 27 19.65 -3.43 8.13
CA ARG A 27 20.78 -3.45 7.18
C ARG A 27 21.51 -4.78 7.22
N ALA A 28 21.73 -5.33 8.42
CA ALA A 28 22.46 -6.59 8.60
C ALA A 28 21.80 -7.77 7.87
N VAL A 29 20.46 -7.82 7.83
CA VAL A 29 19.71 -8.90 7.16
C VAL A 29 19.35 -8.58 5.70
N ALA A 30 19.65 -7.38 5.20
CA ALA A 30 19.21 -6.95 3.89
C ALA A 30 19.68 -7.86 2.74
N PRO A 31 20.95 -8.33 2.70
CA PRO A 31 21.42 -9.22 1.64
C PRO A 31 20.70 -10.58 1.58
N SER A 32 20.12 -11.03 2.71
CA SER A 32 19.46 -12.33 2.82
C SER A 32 17.96 -12.31 2.55
N ILE A 33 17.33 -11.13 2.48
CA ILE A 33 15.87 -11.00 2.39
C ILE A 33 15.51 -10.19 1.15
N ASP A 34 14.79 -10.80 0.22
CA ASP A 34 14.17 -10.08 -0.89
C ASP A 34 12.93 -9.34 -0.40
N VAL A 35 12.74 -8.10 -0.86
CA VAL A 35 11.61 -7.25 -0.45
C VAL A 35 10.77 -6.84 -1.65
N LEU A 36 9.47 -7.09 -1.56
CA LEU A 36 8.44 -6.43 -2.35
C LEU A 36 7.61 -5.56 -1.39
N ILE A 37 7.57 -4.25 -1.64
CA ILE A 37 6.86 -3.29 -0.79
C ILE A 37 6.04 -2.36 -1.66
N GLY A 38 4.91 -1.85 -1.18
CA GLY A 38 4.10 -0.95 -1.99
C GLY A 38 3.32 0.07 -1.20
N SER A 39 2.71 0.99 -1.95
CA SER A 39 1.79 2.01 -1.44
C SER A 39 0.65 2.22 -2.44
N ALA A 40 -0.49 2.69 -1.96
CA ALA A 40 -1.61 3.09 -2.80
C ALA A 40 -1.62 4.61 -3.08
N VAL A 41 -2.17 5.04 -4.22
CA VAL A 41 -2.12 6.47 -4.60
C VAL A 41 -2.98 7.40 -3.76
N ASP A 42 -4.00 6.86 -3.09
CA ASP A 42 -4.97 7.60 -2.28
C ASP A 42 -5.11 6.98 -0.87
N GLU A 43 -4.03 6.39 -0.31
CA GLU A 43 -3.95 5.77 1.04
C GLU A 43 -4.73 6.55 2.11
N ALA A 44 -4.49 7.86 2.18
CA ALA A 44 -5.04 8.72 3.21
C ALA A 44 -6.56 8.95 3.11
N ALA A 45 -7.20 8.61 1.98
CA ALA A 45 -8.65 8.79 1.80
C ALA A 45 -9.46 7.96 2.79
N MET A 46 -8.92 6.85 3.30
CA MET A 46 -9.58 6.07 4.35
C MET A 46 -9.79 6.90 5.62
N PHE A 47 -8.79 7.70 6.00
CA PHE A 47 -8.81 8.52 7.22
C PHE A 47 -9.60 9.83 7.06
N VAL A 48 -9.79 10.31 5.83
CA VAL A 48 -10.63 11.49 5.55
C VAL A 48 -12.07 11.27 6.07
N ARG A 49 -12.58 10.04 6.02
CA ARG A 49 -13.92 9.72 6.56
C ARG A 49 -13.99 9.76 8.09
N ALA A 50 -12.86 9.61 8.77
CA ALA A 50 -12.79 9.67 10.24
C ALA A 50 -12.81 11.10 10.78
N VAL A 51 -12.62 12.12 9.93
CA VAL A 51 -12.67 13.54 10.30
C VAL A 51 -14.03 14.12 9.89
N PRO A 52 -14.93 14.44 10.84
CA PRO A 52 -16.31 14.83 10.53
C PRO A 52 -16.43 16.02 9.57
N ALA A 53 -15.56 17.02 9.72
CA ALA A 53 -15.53 18.20 8.84
C ALA A 53 -15.20 17.83 7.38
N LEU A 54 -14.23 16.93 7.17
CA LEU A 54 -13.86 16.48 5.82
C LEU A 54 -14.91 15.53 5.22
N ALA A 55 -15.57 14.73 6.06
CA ALA A 55 -16.67 13.86 5.64
C ALA A 55 -17.88 14.65 5.12
N ALA A 56 -18.14 15.86 5.64
CA ALA A 56 -19.19 16.75 5.13
C ALA A 56 -18.81 17.36 3.77
N VAL A 57 -17.58 17.88 3.65
CA VAL A 57 -17.04 18.52 2.43
C VAL A 57 -17.01 17.57 1.23
N THR A 58 -16.67 16.30 1.46
CA THR A 58 -16.56 15.28 0.39
C THR A 58 -17.89 14.77 -0.15
N ARG A 59 -19.03 15.24 0.39
CA ARG A 59 -20.37 15.00 -0.19
C ARG A 59 -20.62 15.83 -1.44
N ILE A 60 -19.92 16.96 -1.60
CA ILE A 60 -20.04 17.85 -2.75
C ILE A 60 -19.07 17.36 -3.85
N ARG A 61 -19.61 16.98 -5.01
CA ARG A 61 -18.86 16.31 -6.08
C ARG A 61 -17.61 17.06 -6.58
N PRO A 62 -17.62 18.38 -6.88
CA PRO A 62 -16.40 19.10 -7.27
C PRO A 62 -15.39 19.22 -6.13
N LEU A 63 -15.84 19.47 -4.90
CA LEU A 63 -14.99 19.55 -3.70
C LEU A 63 -14.32 18.23 -3.36
N ARG A 64 -14.97 17.08 -3.63
CA ARG A 64 -14.37 15.74 -3.45
C ARG A 64 -13.10 15.57 -4.29
N SER A 65 -13.13 16.00 -5.55
CA SER A 65 -11.96 15.91 -6.44
C SER A 65 -10.83 16.80 -5.95
N LEU A 66 -11.14 18.01 -5.48
CA LEU A 66 -10.15 18.94 -4.91
C LEU A 66 -9.52 18.38 -3.64
N VAL A 67 -10.30 17.85 -2.71
CA VAL A 67 -9.80 17.20 -1.49
C VAL A 67 -8.91 16.01 -1.81
N ARG A 68 -9.28 15.20 -2.82
CA ARG A 68 -8.44 14.08 -3.27
C ARG A 68 -7.07 14.56 -3.77
N TRP A 69 -7.05 15.58 -4.64
CA TRP A 69 -5.83 16.05 -5.27
C TRP A 69 -4.93 16.88 -4.34
N TRP A 70 -5.51 17.74 -3.50
CA TRP A 70 -4.75 18.70 -2.68
C TRP A 70 -4.48 18.24 -1.26
N LEU A 71 -5.20 17.24 -0.75
CA LEU A 71 -5.02 16.73 0.61
C LEU A 71 -4.62 15.26 0.63
N VAL A 72 -5.45 14.39 0.04
CA VAL A 72 -5.24 12.93 0.13
C VAL A 72 -3.96 12.50 -0.55
N ARG A 73 -3.75 12.88 -1.81
CA ARG A 73 -2.57 12.43 -2.58
C ARG A 73 -1.25 12.93 -1.97
N PRO A 74 -1.10 14.22 -1.61
CA PRO A 74 0.10 14.70 -0.93
C PRO A 74 0.35 13.98 0.40
N LEU A 75 -0.71 13.78 1.20
CA LEU A 75 -0.56 13.11 2.50
C LEU A 75 -0.20 11.64 2.33
N SER A 76 -0.77 10.96 1.33
CA SER A 76 -0.43 9.57 0.98
C SER A 76 1.02 9.45 0.53
N GLU A 77 1.49 10.39 -0.28
CA GLU A 77 2.88 10.43 -0.74
C GLU A 77 3.86 10.69 0.40
N VAL A 78 3.54 11.61 1.31
CA VAL A 78 4.40 11.97 2.45
C VAL A 78 4.46 10.86 3.49
N ILE A 79 3.32 10.24 3.81
CA ILE A 79 3.23 9.21 4.86
C ILE A 79 3.67 7.84 4.34
N TYR A 80 3.22 7.44 3.15
CA TYR A 80 3.42 6.09 2.65
C TYR A 80 4.47 6.03 1.54
N GLY A 81 4.31 6.82 0.48
CA GLY A 81 5.20 6.77 -0.68
C GLY A 81 6.67 7.03 -0.35
N ARG A 82 6.94 8.08 0.44
CA ARG A 82 8.30 8.44 0.88
C ARG A 82 8.94 7.37 1.76
N ASP A 83 8.18 6.82 2.70
CA ASP A 83 8.71 5.83 3.64
C ASP A 83 8.93 4.47 2.96
N VAL A 84 8.09 4.10 1.99
CA VAL A 84 8.31 2.94 1.11
C VAL A 84 9.61 3.09 0.33
N ARG A 85 9.83 4.23 -0.35
CA ARG A 85 11.08 4.48 -1.09
C ARG A 85 12.29 4.50 -0.18
N ARG A 86 12.20 5.19 0.96
CA ARG A 86 13.29 5.23 1.96
C ARG A 86 13.65 3.83 2.47
N PHE A 87 12.66 2.99 2.74
CA PHE A 87 12.89 1.61 3.17
C PHE A 87 13.60 0.82 2.08
N ARG A 88 13.10 0.88 0.84
CA ARG A 88 13.70 0.22 -0.33
C ARG A 88 15.14 0.67 -0.55
N ASP A 89 15.40 1.97 -0.56
CA ASP A 89 16.72 2.53 -0.84
C ASP A 89 17.73 2.13 0.25
N ARG A 90 17.32 2.15 1.52
CA ARG A 90 18.14 1.64 2.63
C ARG A 90 18.44 0.14 2.47
N HIS A 91 17.45 -0.65 2.06
CA HIS A 91 17.61 -2.09 1.87
C HIS A 91 18.59 -2.40 0.73
N ARG A 92 18.45 -1.71 -0.40
CA ARG A 92 19.35 -1.80 -1.55
C ARG A 92 20.77 -1.34 -1.22
N ALA A 93 20.92 -0.21 -0.52
CA ALA A 93 22.22 0.31 -0.10
C ALA A 93 22.96 -0.64 0.86
N ALA A 94 22.25 -1.52 1.55
CA ALA A 94 22.83 -2.55 2.41
C ALA A 94 23.11 -3.88 1.68
N GLY A 95 22.99 -3.92 0.34
CA GLY A 95 23.27 -5.10 -0.47
C GLY A 95 22.07 -6.04 -0.70
N GLY A 96 20.87 -5.67 -0.25
CA GLY A 96 19.65 -6.43 -0.48
C GLY A 96 18.96 -6.12 -1.80
N ARG A 97 18.07 -7.00 -2.25
CA ARG A 97 17.16 -6.70 -3.37
C ARG A 97 15.82 -6.22 -2.82
N ALA A 98 15.33 -5.10 -3.35
CA ALA A 98 14.01 -4.59 -3.01
C ALA A 98 13.35 -4.02 -4.26
N THR A 99 12.06 -4.29 -4.46
CA THR A 99 11.22 -3.67 -5.49
C THR A 99 10.08 -2.97 -4.80
N SER A 100 9.81 -1.73 -5.19
CA SER A 100 8.64 -1.00 -4.72
C SER A 100 7.59 -0.90 -5.81
N TYR A 101 6.30 -0.99 -5.46
CA TYR A 101 5.20 -0.72 -6.37
C TYR A 101 4.28 0.38 -5.86
N ARG A 102 3.53 0.98 -6.79
CA ARG A 102 2.48 1.94 -6.51
C ARG A 102 1.17 1.45 -7.11
N LEU A 103 0.19 1.19 -6.27
CA LEU A 103 -1.15 0.76 -6.69
C LEU A 103 -1.95 1.99 -7.13
N LEU A 104 -2.24 2.08 -8.42
CA LEU A 104 -2.90 3.19 -9.10
C LEU A 104 -4.42 3.11 -9.03
N ARG A 105 -4.97 1.89 -9.09
CA ARG A 105 -6.42 1.63 -9.06
C ARG A 105 -6.77 0.60 -8.01
N GLY A 106 -7.84 0.85 -7.27
CA GLY A 106 -8.35 -0.05 -6.25
C GLY A 106 -9.35 -1.08 -6.78
N ALA A 107 -10.05 -1.72 -5.83
CA ALA A 107 -10.97 -2.82 -6.06
C ALA A 107 -12.39 -2.40 -6.50
N THR A 108 -12.60 -1.15 -6.94
CA THR A 108 -13.91 -0.63 -7.34
C THR A 108 -13.93 -0.07 -8.76
N ALA A 109 -15.11 -0.04 -9.38
CA ALA A 109 -15.28 0.42 -10.75
C ALA A 109 -15.22 1.96 -10.86
N ARG A 110 -15.70 2.69 -9.85
CA ARG A 110 -15.71 4.17 -9.77
C ARG A 110 -15.70 4.64 -8.29
N PRO A 111 -15.02 5.75 -7.89
CA PRO A 111 -13.96 6.49 -8.57
C PRO A 111 -12.57 5.90 -8.29
N THR A 112 -11.69 6.05 -9.27
CA THR A 112 -10.56 5.16 -9.65
C THR A 112 -9.27 5.33 -8.85
N GLY A 113 -9.36 5.70 -7.57
CA GLY A 113 -8.22 5.70 -6.65
C GLY A 113 -7.93 4.32 -6.07
N ALA A 114 -6.72 4.11 -5.57
CA ALA A 114 -6.44 3.03 -4.64
C ALA A 114 -6.28 3.62 -3.25
N VAL A 115 -7.19 3.26 -2.34
CA VAL A 115 -7.12 3.63 -0.92
C VAL A 115 -6.40 2.54 -0.12
N HIS A 116 -6.13 2.81 1.14
CA HIS A 116 -5.56 1.82 2.06
C HIS A 116 -6.31 0.48 1.98
N MET A 117 -5.57 -0.63 1.91
CA MET A 117 -6.08 -2.01 1.79
C MET A 117 -6.79 -2.38 0.47
N SER A 118 -6.72 -1.53 -0.57
CA SER A 118 -7.40 -1.84 -1.85
C SER A 118 -6.83 -3.07 -2.57
N ASP A 119 -5.56 -3.42 -2.32
CA ASP A 119 -4.90 -4.61 -2.85
C ASP A 119 -5.40 -5.92 -2.24
N LEU A 120 -5.86 -5.92 -0.99
CA LEU A 120 -6.27 -7.14 -0.29
C LEU A 120 -7.34 -7.95 -1.04
N PRO A 121 -8.48 -7.39 -1.47
CA PRO A 121 -9.47 -8.16 -2.22
C PRO A 121 -9.01 -8.59 -3.61
N MET A 122 -8.00 -7.91 -4.16
CA MET A 122 -7.40 -8.30 -5.44
C MET A 122 -6.38 -9.44 -5.26
N LEU A 123 -5.71 -9.50 -4.12
CA LEU A 123 -4.68 -10.48 -3.79
C LEU A 123 -5.22 -11.75 -3.13
N LEU A 124 -6.19 -11.62 -2.22
CA LEU A 124 -6.60 -12.67 -1.28
C LEU A 124 -8.10 -12.97 -1.37
N GLY A 125 -8.44 -14.26 -1.38
CA GLY A 125 -9.82 -14.74 -1.36
C GLY A 125 -10.56 -14.62 -2.69
N GLY A 126 -11.79 -15.12 -2.72
CA GLY A 126 -12.70 -15.05 -3.87
C GLY A 126 -13.98 -14.28 -3.52
N ARG A 127 -14.95 -14.26 -4.45
CA ARG A 127 -16.19 -13.46 -4.31
C ARG A 127 -16.90 -13.71 -2.97
N ALA A 128 -16.99 -14.97 -2.58
CA ALA A 128 -17.63 -15.39 -1.34
C ALA A 128 -16.93 -14.83 -0.08
N ALA A 129 -15.60 -14.71 -0.09
CA ALA A 129 -14.83 -14.21 1.05
C ALA A 129 -15.05 -12.71 1.32
N TRP A 130 -15.41 -11.96 0.29
CA TRP A 130 -15.64 -10.51 0.36
C TRP A 130 -17.13 -10.11 0.30
N ALA A 131 -18.02 -11.09 0.19
CA ALA A 131 -19.46 -10.87 0.15
C ALA A 131 -19.93 -10.14 1.41
N GLY A 132 -20.73 -9.08 1.22
CA GLY A 132 -21.22 -8.24 2.32
C GLY A 132 -20.18 -7.30 2.94
N SER A 133 -18.93 -7.30 2.46
CA SER A 133 -17.92 -6.34 2.96
C SER A 133 -18.22 -4.93 2.44
N ALA A 134 -17.86 -3.92 3.24
CA ALA A 134 -17.91 -2.52 2.81
C ALA A 134 -16.77 -2.15 1.84
N PHE A 135 -15.81 -3.05 1.62
CA PHE A 135 -14.63 -2.81 0.78
C PHE A 135 -14.91 -3.04 -0.70
N VAL A 136 -15.72 -4.05 -1.01
CA VAL A 136 -16.01 -4.47 -2.39
C VAL A 136 -17.51 -4.58 -2.58
N PRO A 137 -18.15 -3.63 -3.27
CA PRO A 137 -19.53 -3.78 -3.72
C PRO A 137 -19.65 -5.02 -4.61
N GLU A 138 -20.72 -5.79 -4.44
CA GLU A 138 -20.89 -7.05 -5.17
C GLU A 138 -20.86 -6.86 -6.71
N GLN A 139 -21.41 -5.75 -7.19
CA GLN A 139 -21.42 -5.40 -8.61
C GLN A 139 -20.02 -5.14 -9.18
N ASP A 140 -19.04 -4.81 -8.33
CA ASP A 140 -17.67 -4.48 -8.75
C ASP A 140 -16.76 -5.73 -8.79
N TRP A 141 -17.25 -6.92 -8.41
CA TRP A 141 -16.43 -8.13 -8.31
C TRP A 141 -15.71 -8.48 -9.62
N ALA A 142 -16.34 -8.27 -10.78
CA ALA A 142 -15.71 -8.54 -12.08
C ALA A 142 -14.41 -7.74 -12.25
N VAL A 143 -14.41 -6.47 -11.81
CA VAL A 143 -13.23 -5.58 -11.87
C VAL A 143 -12.16 -6.03 -10.87
N VAL A 144 -12.56 -6.52 -9.69
CA VAL A 144 -11.64 -7.08 -8.69
C VAL A 144 -10.94 -8.32 -9.23
N ASP A 145 -11.67 -9.25 -9.84
CA ASP A 145 -11.05 -10.45 -10.39
C ASP A 145 -10.13 -10.13 -11.56
N GLU A 146 -10.56 -9.26 -12.47
CA GLU A 146 -9.75 -8.82 -13.62
C GLU A 146 -8.41 -8.21 -13.18
N ARG A 147 -8.45 -7.17 -12.33
CA ARG A 147 -7.24 -6.50 -11.82
C ARG A 147 -6.42 -7.42 -10.91
N GLY A 148 -7.10 -8.24 -10.13
CA GLY A 148 -6.50 -9.17 -9.18
C GLY A 148 -5.65 -10.26 -9.84
N ARG A 149 -5.99 -10.71 -11.05
CA ARG A 149 -5.16 -11.69 -11.78
C ARG A 149 -3.71 -11.21 -11.91
N ARG A 150 -3.50 -9.94 -12.27
CA ARG A 150 -2.16 -9.39 -12.41
C ARG A 150 -1.46 -9.26 -11.06
N ILE A 151 -2.14 -8.71 -10.06
CA ILE A 151 -1.57 -8.54 -8.71
C ILE A 151 -1.15 -9.90 -8.14
N ARG A 152 -1.99 -10.92 -8.27
CA ARG A 152 -1.67 -12.29 -7.84
C ARG A 152 -0.48 -12.86 -8.60
N LYS A 153 -0.38 -12.64 -9.92
CA LYS A 153 0.78 -13.05 -10.72
C LYS A 153 2.07 -12.41 -10.18
N VAL A 154 2.09 -11.10 -10.02
CA VAL A 154 3.27 -10.34 -9.53
C VAL A 154 3.71 -10.87 -8.16
N TRP A 155 2.78 -11.05 -7.23
CA TRP A 155 3.09 -11.58 -5.90
C TRP A 155 3.55 -13.03 -5.94
N ALA A 156 2.96 -13.88 -6.79
CA ALA A 156 3.37 -15.27 -6.94
C ALA A 156 4.76 -15.40 -7.57
N ASP A 157 5.09 -14.57 -8.57
CA ASP A 157 6.40 -14.57 -9.20
C ASP A 157 7.47 -14.04 -8.26
N PHE A 158 7.16 -12.98 -7.49
CA PHE A 158 8.03 -12.51 -6.42
C PHE A 158 8.26 -13.59 -5.36
N ALA A 159 7.21 -14.27 -4.89
CA ALA A 159 7.34 -15.34 -3.90
C ALA A 159 8.21 -16.51 -4.41
N ARG A 160 8.17 -16.80 -5.72
CA ARG A 160 8.94 -17.89 -6.34
C ARG A 160 10.40 -17.51 -6.61
N THR A 161 10.66 -16.26 -6.98
CA THR A 161 11.94 -15.85 -7.59
C THR A 161 12.66 -14.72 -6.86
N GLY A 162 11.98 -14.03 -5.94
CA GLY A 162 12.46 -12.80 -5.32
C GLY A 162 12.49 -11.60 -6.29
N ARG A 163 11.92 -11.72 -7.49
CA ARG A 163 11.98 -10.71 -8.56
C ARG A 163 10.59 -10.34 -9.07
N VAL A 164 10.51 -9.13 -9.62
CA VAL A 164 9.34 -8.63 -10.35
C VAL A 164 9.82 -8.07 -11.68
N GLU A 165 9.40 -8.71 -12.76
CA GLU A 165 9.78 -8.36 -14.14
C GLU A 165 8.58 -7.87 -14.97
N ASP A 166 7.36 -8.00 -14.41
CA ASP A 166 6.14 -7.50 -15.04
C ASP A 166 6.24 -6.01 -15.37
N PRO A 167 5.73 -5.57 -16.54
CA PRO A 167 5.71 -4.16 -16.90
C PRO A 167 4.76 -3.37 -15.99
N ASP A 168 4.73 -2.05 -16.15
CA ASP A 168 3.72 -1.22 -15.51
C ASP A 168 2.38 -1.34 -16.28
N ASP A 169 1.27 -1.00 -15.64
CA ASP A 169 -0.02 -0.79 -16.30
C ASP A 169 -0.88 0.24 -15.58
N GLU A 170 -2.15 0.34 -15.96
CA GLU A 170 -3.08 1.29 -15.35
C GLU A 170 -3.48 0.96 -13.91
N THR A 171 -3.17 -0.23 -13.40
CA THR A 171 -3.47 -0.70 -12.03
C THR A 171 -2.27 -0.60 -11.13
N ILE A 172 -1.07 -0.97 -11.59
CA ILE A 172 0.15 -1.04 -10.79
C ILE A 172 1.36 -0.54 -11.58
N ALA A 173 2.17 0.30 -10.95
CA ALA A 173 3.45 0.74 -11.49
C ALA A 173 4.60 0.32 -10.56
N PHE A 174 5.74 -0.04 -11.12
CA PHE A 174 6.91 -0.47 -10.36
C PHE A 174 8.00 0.58 -10.41
N ASP A 175 8.51 0.96 -9.25
CA ASP A 175 9.70 1.80 -9.15
C ASP A 175 10.92 0.87 -9.01
N ARG A 176 11.58 0.66 -10.15
CA ARG A 176 12.67 -0.30 -10.33
C ARG A 176 14.03 0.27 -9.90
N GLY A 177 14.12 1.55 -9.55
CA GLY A 177 15.37 2.24 -9.22
C GLY A 177 15.65 3.39 -10.17
#